data_AF-A0A1I6X4Q1-F1
#
_entry.id   AF-A0A1I6X4Q1-F1
#
_cell.length_a   1.000
_cell.length_b   1.000
_cell.length_c   1.000
_cell.angle_alpha   90.00
_cell.angle_beta   90.00
_cell.angle_gamma   90.00
#
_symmetry.space_group_name_H-M   'P 1'
#
loop_
_entity.id
_entity.type
_entity.pdbx_description
1 polymer ?
#
loop_
_entity_poly.entity_id
_entity_poly.type
_entity_poly.pdbx_seq_one_letter_code
_entity_poly.pdbx_strand_id
1 'polypeptide(L)'
;MTVPHLLPRSAAVEPFAESDYPEHPYPGTRPDCSFVHLDGVGYPLLPDSTTDSGWRVRTGTRTEPCLDRWLAEHGAEPLRQRRPVLAYGSNACPEKIGWLRRNLSLTGPAVVLRAECDGMAAVWSSGLRPRDGQRPAVLAAASGVTEQHTVWYATAEQRRVLDRCEGRGKRYRLVRLHDSASIELENGRSPERVLAYTAAAREMAPLLVNGSVVRCEELEQQQALGLSGSPAVGDGLACSEIVGEPLPV
;
A
#
# COMPACT_ATOMS: atom_id res chain seq x y z
N MET A 1 -26.35 0.81 21.48
CA MET A 1 -25.61 0.20 20.37
C MET A 1 -24.28 0.94 20.27
N THR A 2 -23.24 0.30 20.76
CA THR A 2 -21.91 0.88 20.98
C THR A 2 -21.06 0.52 19.78
N VAL A 3 -20.61 1.53 19.03
CA VAL A 3 -19.70 1.38 17.89
C VAL A 3 -18.38 0.78 18.43
N PRO A 4 -17.88 -0.35 17.90
CA PRO A 4 -16.60 -0.90 18.35
C PRO A 4 -15.46 0.04 17.94
N HIS A 5 -14.91 0.72 18.94
CA HIS A 5 -13.57 1.28 19.06
C HIS A 5 -12.84 1.67 17.75
N LEU A 6 -13.12 2.90 17.28
CA LEU A 6 -12.01 3.76 16.85
C LEU A 6 -11.08 3.90 18.06
N LEU A 7 -9.96 3.17 18.08
CA LEU A 7 -8.87 3.50 18.98
C LEU A 7 -8.54 4.98 18.73
N PRO A 8 -8.54 5.86 19.76
CA PRO A 8 -8.06 7.22 19.57
C PRO A 8 -6.63 7.13 19.01
N ARG A 9 -6.34 7.89 17.94
CA ARG A 9 -5.00 8.00 17.34
C ARG A 9 -3.96 8.05 18.47
N SER A 10 -3.14 7.02 18.59
CA SER A 10 -2.17 6.92 19.69
C SER A 10 -1.23 8.13 19.61
N ALA A 11 -1.22 8.93 20.68
CA ALA A 11 -0.56 10.24 20.71
C ALA A 11 0.99 10.17 20.68
N ALA A 12 1.58 8.96 20.69
CA ALA A 12 3.02 8.79 20.57
C ALA A 12 3.37 7.46 19.90
N VAL A 13 3.23 7.38 18.56
CA VAL A 13 3.89 6.30 17.83
C VAL A 13 5.38 6.62 17.83
N GLU A 14 6.20 5.79 18.48
CA GLU A 14 7.68 5.85 18.45
C GLU A 14 8.22 5.05 17.25
N PRO A 15 9.51 5.19 16.89
CA PRO A 15 10.15 4.27 15.96
C PRO A 15 9.92 2.81 16.38
N PHE A 16 9.63 1.95 15.41
CA PHE A 16 9.25 0.56 15.65
C PHE A 16 10.08 -0.39 14.77
N ALA A 17 10.23 -1.64 15.22
CA ALA A 17 10.89 -2.66 14.43
C ALA A 17 9.93 -3.22 13.37
N GLU A 18 10.47 -3.61 12.21
CA GLU A 18 9.64 -4.24 11.18
C GLU A 18 8.97 -5.54 11.66
N SER A 19 9.61 -6.25 12.59
CA SER A 19 9.08 -7.48 13.20
C SER A 19 7.87 -7.26 14.10
N ASP A 20 7.62 -6.02 14.54
CA ASP A 20 6.41 -5.66 15.29
C ASP A 20 5.16 -5.74 14.39
N TYR A 21 5.35 -5.79 13.06
CA TYR A 21 4.32 -5.86 12.05
C TYR A 21 4.54 -7.06 11.13
N PRO A 22 4.17 -8.27 11.57
CA PRO A 22 4.50 -9.48 10.85
C PRO A 22 3.73 -9.62 9.52
N GLU A 23 4.36 -10.24 8.52
CA GLU A 23 3.75 -10.59 7.22
C GLU A 23 2.66 -11.67 7.34
N HIS A 24 2.70 -12.44 8.43
CA HIS A 24 1.78 -13.53 8.70
C HIS A 24 0.86 -13.20 9.89
N PRO A 25 -0.46 -13.47 9.77
CA PRO A 25 -1.16 -13.94 8.58
C PRO A 25 -1.22 -12.88 7.46
N TYR A 26 -1.31 -13.32 6.20
CA TYR A 26 -1.44 -12.42 5.05
C TYR A 26 -2.75 -11.61 5.13
N PRO A 27 -2.78 -10.33 4.70
CA PRO A 27 -1.72 -9.58 4.00
C PRO A 27 -0.59 -9.02 4.89
N GLY A 28 -0.59 -9.36 6.18
CA GLY A 28 0.35 -8.84 7.17
C GLY A 28 -0.24 -7.68 7.95
N THR A 29 0.33 -7.45 9.14
CA THR A 29 -0.10 -6.38 10.05
C THR A 29 0.43 -5.04 9.55
N ARG A 30 -0.33 -3.95 9.79
CA ARG A 30 -0.03 -2.61 9.30
C ARG A 30 0.03 -1.62 10.46
N PRO A 31 0.99 -0.67 10.46
CA PRO A 31 1.00 0.45 11.39
C PRO A 31 -0.26 1.31 11.25
N ASP A 32 -0.73 1.86 12.36
CA ASP A 32 -1.81 2.85 12.41
C ASP A 32 -1.31 4.28 12.13
N CYS A 33 -0.14 4.43 11.50
CA CYS A 33 0.44 5.70 11.10
C CYS A 33 1.10 5.62 9.71
N SER A 34 1.27 6.76 9.05
CA SER A 34 2.26 6.89 7.98
C SER A 34 3.67 6.65 8.53
N PHE A 35 4.58 6.12 7.71
CA PHE A 35 5.96 5.85 8.13
C PHE A 35 6.96 5.92 6.97
N VAL A 36 8.23 6.13 7.31
CA VAL A 36 9.36 5.83 6.42
C VAL A 36 10.12 4.63 6.98
N HIS A 37 10.33 3.60 6.16
CA HIS A 37 11.07 2.40 6.54
C HIS A 37 12.50 2.43 6.01
N LEU A 38 13.47 2.21 6.89
CA LEU A 38 14.87 2.06 6.54
C LEU A 38 15.53 1.06 7.51
N ASP A 39 16.30 0.12 6.95
CA ASP A 39 17.17 -0.80 7.69
C ASP A 39 16.49 -1.54 8.87
N GLY A 40 15.25 -1.99 8.66
CA GLY A 40 14.49 -2.77 9.64
C GLY A 40 13.69 -1.93 10.63
N VAL A 41 13.75 -0.60 10.51
CA VAL A 41 13.03 0.33 11.40
C VAL A 41 11.99 1.10 10.60
N GLY A 42 10.78 1.18 11.12
CA GLY A 42 9.76 2.13 10.68
C GLY A 42 9.79 3.38 11.56
N TYR A 43 9.97 4.53 10.93
CA TYR A 43 9.90 5.83 11.59
C TYR A 43 8.55 6.49 11.28
N PRO A 44 7.71 6.74 12.30
CA PRO A 44 6.42 7.39 12.10
C PRO A 44 6.55 8.75 11.44
N LEU A 45 5.60 9.06 10.56
CA LEU A 45 5.49 10.34 9.89
C LEU A 45 4.29 11.11 10.43
N LEU A 46 4.55 12.35 10.84
CA LEU A 46 3.54 13.25 11.40
C LEU A 46 3.17 14.30 10.35
N PRO A 47 1.88 14.50 10.04
CA PRO A 47 1.45 15.59 9.20
C PRO A 47 1.92 16.93 9.75
N ASP A 48 2.62 17.72 8.93
CA ASP A 48 2.97 19.10 9.26
C ASP A 48 3.02 19.96 7.99
N SER A 49 1.96 20.75 7.80
CA SER A 49 1.80 21.66 6.67
C SER A 49 2.85 22.77 6.60
N THR A 50 3.60 23.05 7.68
CA THR A 50 4.66 24.06 7.68
C THR A 50 5.98 23.55 7.13
N THR A 51 6.08 22.26 6.78
CA THR A 51 7.27 21.66 6.16
C THR A 51 7.09 21.48 4.66
N ASP A 52 8.18 21.54 3.89
CA ASP A 52 8.14 21.40 2.43
C ASP A 52 7.53 20.06 1.97
N SER A 53 7.87 18.97 2.67
CA SER A 53 7.31 17.65 2.40
C SER A 53 5.85 17.51 2.87
N GLY A 54 5.40 18.35 3.80
CA GLY A 54 4.14 18.19 4.52
C GLY A 54 4.19 17.16 5.66
N TRP A 55 5.39 16.72 6.05
CA TRP A 55 5.61 15.64 7.02
C TRP A 55 6.87 15.84 7.85
N ARG A 56 6.81 15.49 9.13
CA ARG A 56 7.97 15.31 10.00
C ARG A 56 8.24 13.84 10.27
N VAL A 57 9.52 13.50 10.42
CA VAL A 57 9.96 12.16 10.82
C VAL A 57 10.14 12.13 12.32
N ARG A 58 9.45 11.23 13.00
CA ARG A 58 9.72 10.97 14.41
C ARG A 58 10.86 9.98 14.55
N THR A 59 11.99 10.44 15.06
CA THR A 59 13.22 9.64 15.16
C THR A 59 13.47 9.07 16.56
N GLY A 60 12.56 9.28 17.52
CA GLY A 60 12.77 8.98 18.94
C GLY A 60 13.71 9.98 19.64
N THR A 61 14.09 11.07 18.96
CA THR A 61 14.88 12.17 19.52
C THR A 61 14.02 13.40 19.78
N ARG A 62 14.57 14.42 20.46
CA ARG A 62 13.85 15.69 20.69
C ARG A 62 13.53 16.47 19.40
N THR A 63 14.19 16.16 18.28
CA THR A 63 14.00 16.85 17.01
C THR A 63 13.27 15.96 16.02
N GLU A 64 12.22 16.49 15.39
CA GLU A 64 11.46 15.82 14.35
C GLU A 64 11.73 16.56 13.02
N PRO A 65 12.75 16.16 12.23
CA PRO A 65 13.10 16.86 10.99
C PRO A 65 11.99 16.72 9.94
N CYS A 66 11.94 17.68 9.03
CA CYS A 66 11.18 17.55 7.77
C CYS A 66 11.60 16.26 7.04
N LEU A 67 10.64 15.53 6.48
CA LEU A 67 10.91 14.27 5.76
C LEU A 67 11.90 14.46 4.61
N ASP A 68 11.79 15.52 3.80
CA ASP A 68 12.73 15.75 2.70
C ASP A 68 14.16 15.97 3.19
N ARG A 69 14.34 16.61 4.36
CA ARG A 69 15.65 16.77 4.99
C ARG A 69 16.19 15.43 5.48
N TRP A 70 15.36 14.65 6.16
CA TRP A 70 15.74 13.32 6.63
C TRP A 70 16.12 12.41 5.45
N LEU A 71 15.36 12.43 4.34
CA LEU A 71 15.68 11.68 3.13
C LEU A 71 17.03 12.10 2.54
N ALA A 72 17.32 13.39 2.46
CA ALA A 72 18.59 13.91 1.98
C ALA A 72 19.78 13.47 2.85
N GLU A 73 19.62 13.49 4.18
CA GLU A 73 20.63 12.99 5.13
C GLU A 73 20.93 11.49 4.94
N HIS A 74 19.98 10.73 4.39
CA HIS A 74 20.12 9.31 4.05
C HIS A 74 20.39 9.07 2.55
N GLY A 75 20.83 10.10 1.82
CA GLY A 75 21.22 10.00 0.41
C GLY A 75 20.07 9.66 -0.54
N ALA A 76 18.83 10.00 -0.17
CA ALA A 76 17.64 9.62 -0.91
C ALA A 76 16.90 10.82 -1.50
N GLU A 77 16.19 10.58 -2.60
CA GLU A 77 15.39 11.60 -3.28
C GLU A 77 14.24 12.13 -2.40
N PRO A 78 13.90 13.44 -2.48
CA PRO A 78 12.79 14.04 -1.76
C PRO A 78 11.43 13.49 -2.21
N LEU A 79 10.39 13.71 -1.41
CA LEU A 79 9.05 13.15 -1.64
C LEU A 79 8.49 13.51 -3.01
N ARG A 80 8.67 14.76 -3.45
CA ARG A 80 8.17 15.27 -4.74
C ARG A 80 8.79 14.62 -5.97
N GLN A 81 9.92 13.93 -5.83
CA GLN A 81 10.58 13.21 -6.94
C GLN A 81 10.17 11.73 -7.00
N ARG A 82 9.33 11.29 -6.05
CA ARG A 82 8.85 9.92 -5.96
C ARG A 82 7.47 9.78 -6.58
N ARG A 83 7.18 8.57 -7.05
CA ARG A 83 5.89 8.22 -7.65
C ARG A 83 4.95 7.60 -6.62
N PRO A 84 3.73 8.13 -6.45
CA PRO A 84 2.74 7.51 -5.57
C PRO A 84 2.24 6.20 -6.18
N VAL A 85 2.36 5.12 -5.43
CA VAL A 85 1.87 3.77 -5.78
C VAL A 85 0.95 3.30 -4.66
N LEU A 86 -0.32 3.10 -4.96
CA LEU A 86 -1.30 2.58 -4.01
C LEU A 86 -0.93 1.13 -3.61
N ALA A 87 -0.78 0.92 -2.31
CA ALA A 87 -0.47 -0.34 -1.66
C ALA A 87 -1.65 -0.73 -0.76
N TYR A 88 -2.53 -1.56 -1.32
CA TYR A 88 -3.75 -2.05 -0.66
C TYR A 88 -3.58 -3.48 -0.10
N GLY A 89 -2.47 -4.14 -0.41
CA GLY A 89 -2.13 -5.52 -0.01
C GLY A 89 -0.92 -5.59 0.94
N SER A 90 -0.05 -6.59 0.74
CA SER A 90 1.08 -6.84 1.66
C SER A 90 2.17 -5.79 1.63
N ASN A 91 2.29 -4.98 0.57
CA ASN A 91 3.35 -3.96 0.48
C ASN A 91 3.16 -2.80 1.48
N ALA A 92 2.03 -2.74 2.19
CA ALA A 92 1.82 -1.83 3.31
C ALA A 92 2.45 -2.33 4.63
N CYS A 93 2.87 -3.60 4.70
CA CYS A 93 3.42 -4.24 5.89
C CYS A 93 4.94 -3.97 6.02
N PRO A 94 5.44 -3.46 7.16
CA PRO A 94 6.86 -3.26 7.41
C PRO A 94 7.74 -4.50 7.21
N GLU A 95 7.37 -5.67 7.76
CA GLU A 95 8.17 -6.89 7.56
C GLU A 95 8.25 -7.27 6.08
N LYS A 96 7.17 -7.04 5.31
CA LYS A 96 7.18 -7.21 3.85
C LYS A 96 8.21 -6.32 3.16
N ILE A 97 8.34 -5.08 3.58
CA ILE A 97 9.36 -4.17 3.06
C ILE A 97 10.75 -4.72 3.37
N GLY A 98 10.99 -5.21 4.59
CA GLY A 98 12.21 -5.94 4.96
C GLY A 98 12.49 -7.14 4.05
N TRP A 99 11.48 -7.94 3.74
CA TRP A 99 11.60 -9.06 2.81
C TRP A 99 11.98 -8.60 1.39
N LEU A 100 11.41 -7.48 0.90
CA LEU A 100 11.79 -6.90 -0.40
C LEU A 100 13.26 -6.49 -0.42
N ARG A 101 13.80 -5.96 0.69
CA ARG A 101 15.24 -5.63 0.82
C ARG A 101 16.09 -6.88 0.72
N ARG A 102 15.77 -7.90 1.54
CA ARG A 102 16.54 -9.16 1.62
C ARG A 102 16.49 -9.98 0.34
N ASN A 103 15.35 -10.02 -0.34
CA ASN A 103 15.10 -10.98 -1.42
C ASN A 103 15.07 -10.35 -2.82
N LEU A 104 14.74 -9.06 -2.94
CA LEU A 104 14.59 -8.39 -4.23
C LEU A 104 15.47 -7.13 -4.35
N SER A 105 16.42 -6.94 -3.43
CA SER A 105 17.38 -5.84 -3.43
C SER A 105 16.73 -4.46 -3.42
N LEU A 106 15.65 -4.29 -2.65
CA LEU A 106 15.10 -2.96 -2.36
C LEU A 106 16.15 -2.11 -1.60
N THR A 107 16.45 -0.93 -2.12
CA THR A 107 17.41 0.01 -1.53
C THR A 107 16.76 1.31 -1.08
N GLY A 108 17.44 2.03 -0.19
CA GLY A 108 17.07 3.36 0.29
C GLY A 108 15.77 3.38 1.10
N PRO A 109 15.36 4.55 1.64
CA PRO A 109 14.15 4.67 2.45
C PRO A 109 12.86 4.44 1.66
N ALA A 110 11.96 3.62 2.20
CA ALA A 110 10.63 3.37 1.66
C ALA A 110 9.60 4.25 2.38
N VAL A 111 9.02 5.23 1.68
CA VAL A 111 8.05 6.17 2.25
C VAL A 111 6.64 5.64 2.01
N VAL A 112 5.90 5.35 3.07
CA VAL A 112 4.57 4.75 3.04
C VAL A 112 3.61 5.65 3.81
N LEU A 113 2.71 6.32 3.09
CA LEU A 113 1.76 7.26 3.66
C LEU A 113 0.39 6.62 3.73
N ARG A 114 -0.28 6.68 4.88
CA ARG A 114 -1.68 6.22 5.00
C ARG A 114 -2.59 7.11 4.18
N ALA A 115 -3.61 6.49 3.61
CA ALA A 115 -4.58 7.15 2.78
C ALA A 115 -5.97 6.57 3.02
N GLU A 116 -6.94 7.45 3.16
CA GLU A 116 -8.35 7.11 3.01
C GLU A 116 -8.66 7.03 1.51
N CYS A 117 -9.28 5.92 1.08
CA CYS A 117 -9.58 5.66 -0.31
C CYS A 117 -11.08 5.40 -0.48
N ASP A 118 -11.74 6.28 -1.24
CA ASP A 118 -13.16 6.16 -1.58
C ASP A 118 -13.37 5.42 -2.90
N GLY A 119 -14.43 4.62 -2.96
CA GLY A 119 -14.87 3.98 -4.20
C GLY A 119 -14.01 2.81 -4.67
N MET A 120 -13.03 2.37 -3.87
CA MET A 120 -12.17 1.23 -4.17
C MET A 120 -11.85 0.45 -2.90
N ALA A 121 -11.63 -0.85 -3.06
CA ALA A 121 -11.36 -1.75 -1.95
C ALA A 121 -10.34 -2.82 -2.31
N ALA A 122 -9.60 -3.27 -1.30
CA ALA A 122 -8.86 -4.52 -1.37
C ALA A 122 -9.85 -5.69 -1.27
N VAL A 123 -9.87 -6.55 -2.29
CA VAL A 123 -10.75 -7.71 -2.36
C VAL A 123 -9.93 -8.98 -2.60
N TRP A 124 -10.49 -10.12 -2.18
CA TRP A 124 -9.84 -11.41 -2.39
C TRP A 124 -9.83 -11.81 -3.87
N SER A 125 -8.70 -12.29 -4.38
CA SER A 125 -8.63 -12.83 -5.74
C SER A 125 -9.30 -14.20 -5.87
N SER A 126 -9.69 -14.56 -7.08
CA SER A 126 -10.33 -15.85 -7.37
C SER A 126 -9.41 -17.06 -7.22
N GLY A 127 -8.11 -16.90 -7.48
CA GLY A 127 -7.09 -17.94 -7.37
C GLY A 127 -6.28 -17.89 -6.08
N LEU A 128 -5.42 -18.91 -5.94
CA LEU A 128 -4.48 -19.07 -4.83
C LEU A 128 -3.05 -18.98 -5.36
N ARG A 129 -2.12 -18.47 -4.55
CA ARG A 129 -0.70 -18.42 -4.91
C ARG A 129 -0.12 -19.82 -4.92
N PRO A 130 0.58 -20.24 -6.00
CA PRO A 130 1.22 -21.54 -6.04
C PRO A 130 2.28 -21.76 -4.94
N ARG A 131 2.94 -20.68 -4.50
CA ARG A 131 4.09 -20.78 -3.58
C ARG A 131 3.72 -21.20 -2.16
N ASP A 132 2.55 -20.76 -1.67
CA ASP A 132 2.17 -20.87 -0.26
C ASP A 132 0.66 -21.09 -0.05
N GLY A 133 -0.11 -21.28 -1.12
CA GLY A 133 -1.55 -21.53 -1.08
C GLY A 133 -2.40 -20.34 -0.63
N GLN A 134 -1.78 -19.20 -0.31
CA GLN A 134 -2.50 -18.02 0.15
C GLN A 134 -3.34 -17.42 -0.98
N ARG A 135 -4.53 -16.91 -0.66
CA ARG A 135 -5.34 -16.08 -1.56
C ARG A 135 -4.80 -14.64 -1.57
N PRO A 136 -4.34 -14.09 -2.70
CA PRO A 136 -3.92 -12.69 -2.80
C PRO A 136 -5.07 -11.69 -2.60
N ALA A 137 -4.72 -10.48 -2.16
CA ALA A 137 -5.54 -9.29 -2.30
C ALA A 137 -5.33 -8.66 -3.69
N VAL A 138 -6.41 -8.21 -4.32
CA VAL A 138 -6.42 -7.40 -5.55
C VAL A 138 -7.33 -6.20 -5.36
N LEU A 139 -7.15 -5.15 -6.18
CA LEU A 139 -7.97 -3.94 -6.10
C LEU A 139 -9.21 -4.07 -7.00
N ALA A 140 -10.36 -3.64 -6.49
CA ALA A 140 -11.58 -3.51 -7.27
C ALA A 140 -12.33 -2.21 -6.93
N ALA A 141 -13.18 -1.76 -7.85
CA ALA A 141 -14.12 -0.70 -7.58
C ALA A 141 -15.16 -1.16 -6.55
N ALA A 142 -15.45 -0.29 -5.59
CA ALA A 142 -16.37 -0.53 -4.49
C ALA A 142 -17.14 0.77 -4.18
N SER A 143 -18.15 1.07 -5.00
CA SER A 143 -18.94 2.31 -4.85
C SER A 143 -19.59 2.40 -3.47
N GLY A 144 -19.46 3.57 -2.81
CA GLY A 144 -19.99 3.81 -1.48
C GLY A 144 -19.18 3.18 -0.34
N VAL A 145 -18.01 2.60 -0.64
CA VAL A 145 -17.07 2.08 0.35
C VAL A 145 -15.88 3.03 0.48
N THR A 146 -15.47 3.24 1.72
CA THR A 146 -14.24 3.95 2.08
C THR A 146 -13.35 2.96 2.84
N GLU A 147 -12.13 2.73 2.36
CA GLU A 147 -11.15 1.86 3.01
C GLU A 147 -9.85 2.61 3.33
N GLN A 148 -9.15 2.14 4.37
CA GLN A 148 -7.82 2.65 4.71
C GLN A 148 -6.75 1.82 4.01
N HIS A 149 -5.96 2.48 3.17
CA HIS A 149 -4.83 1.90 2.45
C HIS A 149 -3.57 2.71 2.71
N THR A 150 -2.49 2.37 2.01
CA THR A 150 -1.29 3.21 2.00
C THR A 150 -0.88 3.54 0.58
N VAL A 151 -0.16 4.65 0.42
CA VAL A 151 0.48 5.07 -0.81
C VAL A 151 1.98 5.03 -0.58
N TRP A 152 2.67 4.15 -1.29
CA TRP A 152 4.12 4.11 -1.33
C TRP A 152 4.62 5.16 -2.30
N TYR A 153 5.34 6.17 -1.81
CA TYR A 153 6.08 7.11 -2.65
C TYR A 153 7.41 6.49 -3.07
N ALA A 154 7.39 5.79 -4.20
CA ALA A 154 8.50 4.98 -4.68
C ALA A 154 9.44 5.78 -5.59
N THR A 155 10.76 5.59 -5.43
CA THR A 155 11.71 5.99 -6.49
C THR A 155 11.53 5.09 -7.72
N ALA A 156 12.16 5.43 -8.85
CA ALA A 156 12.12 4.60 -10.05
C ALA A 156 12.67 3.19 -9.79
N GLU A 157 13.74 3.08 -9.00
CA GLU A 157 14.40 1.82 -8.62
C GLU A 157 13.49 0.98 -7.73
N GLN A 158 12.86 1.60 -6.71
CA GLN A 158 11.90 0.93 -5.85
C GLN A 158 10.69 0.44 -6.64
N ARG A 159 10.18 1.24 -7.58
CA ARG A 159 9.10 0.83 -8.50
C ARG A 159 9.48 -0.39 -9.33
N ARG A 160 10.72 -0.49 -9.83
CA ARG A 160 11.20 -1.68 -10.55
C ARG A 160 11.30 -2.92 -9.65
N VAL A 161 11.57 -2.75 -8.36
CA VAL A 161 11.49 -3.84 -7.38
C VAL A 161 10.03 -4.30 -7.21
N LEU A 162 9.10 -3.35 -7.09
CA LEU A 162 7.66 -3.66 -7.04
C LEU A 162 7.19 -4.37 -8.30
N ASP A 163 7.61 -3.95 -9.50
CA ASP A 163 7.29 -4.66 -10.77
C ASP A 163 7.68 -6.15 -10.72
N ARG A 164 8.84 -6.47 -10.16
CA ARG A 164 9.29 -7.87 -9.99
C ARG A 164 8.48 -8.60 -8.92
N CYS A 165 8.24 -7.96 -7.77
CA CYS A 165 7.45 -8.51 -6.67
C CYS A 165 6.05 -8.88 -7.13
N GLU A 166 5.39 -7.96 -7.85
CA GLU A 166 4.04 -8.15 -8.37
C GLU A 166 4.02 -9.02 -9.63
N GLY A 167 5.17 -9.30 -10.26
CA GLY A 167 5.22 -10.09 -11.49
C GLY A 167 4.43 -9.41 -12.60
N ARG A 168 4.74 -8.12 -12.81
CA ARG A 168 4.12 -7.26 -13.82
C ARG A 168 4.10 -7.91 -15.20
N GLY A 169 2.97 -7.82 -15.88
CA GLY A 169 2.75 -8.43 -17.20
C GLY A 169 2.43 -9.92 -17.15
N LYS A 170 2.35 -10.51 -15.95
CA LYS A 170 1.90 -11.89 -15.74
C LYS A 170 0.75 -11.94 -14.74
N ARG A 171 1.04 -11.64 -13.47
CA ARG A 171 0.05 -11.70 -12.37
C ARG A 171 -0.72 -10.39 -12.26
N TYR A 172 0.02 -9.29 -12.17
CA TYR A 172 -0.53 -7.94 -12.11
C TYR A 172 -0.13 -7.13 -13.34
N ARG A 173 -0.91 -6.09 -13.62
CA ARG A 173 -0.59 -5.00 -14.54
C ARG A 173 -0.38 -3.73 -13.73
N LEU A 174 0.50 -2.85 -14.20
CA LEU A 174 0.66 -1.52 -13.60
C LEU A 174 -0.31 -0.59 -14.29
N VAL A 175 -1.17 0.09 -13.52
CA VAL A 175 -2.14 1.04 -14.05
C VAL A 175 -1.95 2.42 -13.42
N ARG A 176 -2.38 3.45 -14.13
CA ARG A 176 -2.64 4.78 -13.56
C ARG A 176 -4.13 4.90 -13.28
N LEU A 177 -4.48 5.20 -12.03
CA LEU A 177 -5.85 5.48 -11.62
C LEU A 177 -6.27 6.84 -12.19
N HIS A 178 -7.50 6.93 -12.72
CA HIS A 178 -8.02 8.17 -13.31
C HIS A 178 -8.56 9.12 -12.25
N ASP A 179 -9.18 8.58 -11.21
CA ASP A 179 -9.69 9.35 -10.08
C ASP A 179 -8.71 9.22 -8.91
N SER A 180 -7.80 10.18 -8.79
CA SER A 180 -6.92 10.28 -7.62
C SER A 180 -7.46 11.22 -6.55
N ALA A 181 -8.59 11.90 -6.81
CA ALA A 181 -9.25 12.76 -5.83
C ALA A 181 -9.95 11.91 -4.76
N SER A 182 -10.31 10.67 -5.09
CA SER A 182 -10.83 9.68 -4.15
C SER A 182 -9.77 9.08 -3.21
N ILE A 183 -8.57 9.65 -3.15
CA ILE A 183 -7.47 9.23 -2.28
C ILE A 183 -7.01 10.44 -1.47
N GLU A 184 -7.16 10.40 -0.16
CA GLU A 184 -6.76 11.47 0.76
C GLU A 184 -5.71 10.97 1.75
N LEU A 185 -4.55 11.62 1.78
CA LEU A 185 -3.48 11.30 2.73
C LEU A 185 -3.78 11.91 4.11
N GLU A 186 -3.14 11.40 5.17
CA GLU A 186 -3.38 11.92 6.54
C GLU A 186 -3.06 13.41 6.75
N ASN A 187 -2.32 14.04 5.84
CA ASN A 187 -2.06 15.48 5.84
C ASN A 187 -3.11 16.30 5.07
N GLY A 188 -4.21 15.68 4.66
CA GLY A 188 -5.34 16.31 3.96
C GLY A 188 -5.09 16.58 2.47
N ARG A 189 -4.01 16.03 1.89
CA ARG A 189 -3.69 16.20 0.46
C ARG A 189 -4.07 14.97 -0.34
N SER A 190 -4.57 15.17 -1.55
CA SER A 190 -4.74 14.10 -2.53
C SER A 190 -3.48 13.97 -3.40
N PRO A 191 -2.90 12.77 -3.55
CA PRO A 191 -1.78 12.55 -4.44
C PRO A 191 -2.23 12.60 -5.91
N GLU A 192 -1.39 13.14 -6.79
CA GLU A 192 -1.67 13.14 -8.23
C GLU A 192 -1.06 11.92 -8.93
N ARG A 193 -1.69 11.50 -10.04
CA ARG A 193 -1.15 10.48 -10.97
C ARG A 193 -0.81 9.16 -10.26
N VAL A 194 -1.65 8.72 -9.33
CA VAL A 194 -1.46 7.51 -8.54
C VAL A 194 -1.39 6.28 -9.42
N LEU A 195 -0.36 5.47 -9.19
CA LEU A 195 -0.21 4.16 -9.81
C LEU A 195 -0.79 3.07 -8.89
N ALA A 196 -1.24 1.97 -9.47
CA ALA A 196 -1.61 0.78 -8.72
C ALA A 196 -1.24 -0.47 -9.52
N TYR A 197 -1.00 -1.58 -8.82
CA TYR A 197 -0.95 -2.89 -9.48
C TYR A 197 -2.36 -3.49 -9.43
N THR A 198 -2.96 -3.84 -10.57
CA THR A 198 -4.27 -4.50 -10.62
C THR A 198 -4.18 -5.85 -11.34
N ALA A 199 -5.21 -6.67 -11.23
CA ALA A 199 -5.21 -8.02 -11.78
C ALA A 199 -4.94 -8.02 -13.29
N ALA A 200 -3.99 -8.85 -13.75
CA ALA A 200 -3.75 -9.09 -15.17
C ALA A 200 -4.14 -10.52 -15.62
N ALA A 201 -4.07 -11.49 -14.71
CA ALA A 201 -4.46 -12.86 -14.98
C ALA A 201 -5.83 -13.21 -14.39
N ARG A 202 -6.48 -14.24 -14.95
CA ARG A 202 -7.82 -14.67 -14.53
C ARG A 202 -7.85 -15.11 -13.07
N GLU A 203 -6.83 -15.83 -12.62
CA GLU A 203 -6.66 -16.23 -11.22
C GLU A 203 -6.43 -15.06 -10.26
N MET A 204 -6.01 -13.90 -10.79
CA MET A 204 -5.89 -12.67 -10.03
C MET A 204 -7.16 -11.83 -10.08
N ALA A 205 -8.15 -12.15 -10.93
CA ALA A 205 -9.39 -11.39 -10.97
C ALA A 205 -10.12 -11.44 -9.60
N PRO A 206 -10.85 -10.38 -9.21
CA PRO A 206 -11.67 -10.38 -8.00
C PRO A 206 -12.55 -11.63 -7.90
N LEU A 207 -12.61 -12.22 -6.72
CA LEU A 207 -13.51 -13.35 -6.43
C LEU A 207 -14.94 -12.84 -6.24
N LEU A 208 -15.88 -13.40 -7.01
CA LEU A 208 -17.31 -13.18 -6.83
C LEU A 208 -17.93 -14.35 -6.06
N VAL A 209 -18.47 -14.06 -4.88
CA VAL A 209 -19.30 -14.98 -4.10
C VAL A 209 -20.73 -14.46 -4.17
N ASN A 210 -21.66 -15.28 -4.69
CA ASN A 210 -23.04 -14.88 -4.96
C ASN A 210 -23.14 -13.58 -5.80
N GLY A 211 -22.21 -13.40 -6.76
CA GLY A 211 -22.19 -12.25 -7.65
C GLY A 211 -21.54 -10.97 -7.08
N SER A 212 -21.08 -10.97 -5.82
CA SER A 212 -20.46 -9.82 -5.18
C SER A 212 -18.99 -10.08 -4.85
N VAL A 213 -18.16 -9.04 -4.93
CA VAL A 213 -16.77 -9.10 -4.46
C VAL A 213 -16.72 -9.28 -2.94
N VAL A 214 -15.67 -9.91 -2.43
CA VAL A 214 -15.45 -10.10 -0.99
C VAL A 214 -14.27 -9.23 -0.55
N ARG A 215 -14.52 -8.26 0.34
CA ARG A 215 -13.46 -7.35 0.81
C ARG A 215 -12.52 -8.05 1.79
N CYS A 216 -11.25 -7.69 1.73
CA CYS A 216 -10.23 -8.21 2.64
C CYS A 216 -10.46 -7.75 4.09
N GLU A 217 -11.10 -6.60 4.29
CA GLU A 217 -11.46 -6.10 5.63
C GLU A 217 -12.61 -6.87 6.28
N GLU A 218 -13.46 -7.53 5.49
CA GLU A 218 -14.65 -8.24 5.98
C GLU A 218 -14.35 -9.68 6.39
N LEU A 219 -13.28 -10.25 5.85
CA LEU A 219 -12.99 -11.67 5.99
C LEU A 219 -11.49 -11.92 6.01
N GLU A 220 -11.01 -12.56 7.06
CA GLU A 220 -9.59 -12.88 7.21
C GLU A 220 -9.13 -13.97 6.23
N GLN A 221 -7.82 -14.03 6.01
CA GLN A 221 -7.21 -14.94 5.04
C GLN A 221 -7.59 -16.41 5.24
N GLN A 222 -7.58 -16.91 6.48
CA GLN A 222 -7.88 -18.32 6.76
C GLN A 222 -9.30 -18.69 6.33
N GLN A 223 -10.25 -17.77 6.51
CA GLN A 223 -11.63 -17.94 6.08
C GLN A 223 -11.76 -17.77 4.55
N ALA A 224 -11.02 -16.81 3.97
CA ALA A 224 -11.01 -16.54 2.54
C ALA A 224 -10.54 -17.76 1.71
N LEU A 225 -9.67 -18.61 2.26
CA LEU A 225 -9.24 -19.85 1.60
C LEU A 225 -10.41 -20.82 1.32
N GLY A 226 -11.40 -20.87 2.20
CA GLY A 226 -12.58 -21.73 2.07
C GLY A 226 -13.65 -21.21 1.10
N LEU A 227 -13.50 -19.98 0.61
CA LEU A 227 -14.47 -19.39 -0.30
C LEU A 227 -14.48 -20.08 -1.66
N SER A 228 -15.68 -20.34 -2.16
CA SER A 228 -15.95 -20.82 -3.51
C SER A 228 -16.76 -19.77 -4.27
N GLY A 229 -16.39 -19.53 -5.52
CA GLY A 229 -17.00 -18.49 -6.33
C GLY A 229 -16.43 -18.48 -7.75
N SER A 230 -16.68 -17.40 -8.47
CA SER A 230 -16.21 -17.24 -9.85
C SER A 230 -15.33 -16.01 -9.99
N PRO A 231 -14.35 -15.99 -10.92
CA PRO A 231 -13.60 -14.79 -11.23
C PRO A 231 -14.51 -13.73 -11.86
N ALA A 232 -14.40 -12.48 -11.40
CA ALA A 232 -15.01 -11.34 -12.06
C ALA A 232 -14.44 -11.15 -13.48
N VAL A 233 -15.23 -10.52 -14.35
CA VAL A 233 -14.80 -10.16 -15.72
C VAL A 233 -13.73 -9.06 -15.71
N GLY A 234 -13.74 -8.19 -14.68
CA GLY A 234 -12.78 -7.11 -14.50
C GLY A 234 -12.78 -6.58 -13.06
N ASP A 235 -11.91 -5.60 -12.81
CA ASP A 235 -11.79 -4.92 -11.51
C ASP A 235 -12.78 -3.75 -11.34
N GLY A 236 -13.39 -3.28 -12.43
CA GLY A 236 -14.35 -2.17 -12.42
C GLY A 236 -13.71 -0.79 -12.22
N LEU A 237 -12.38 -0.70 -12.21
CA LEU A 237 -11.66 0.54 -11.94
C LEU A 237 -11.54 1.41 -13.19
N ALA A 238 -11.75 2.71 -13.05
CA ALA A 238 -11.41 3.70 -14.08
C ALA A 238 -9.88 3.93 -14.07
N CYS A 239 -9.17 3.25 -14.98
CA CYS A 239 -7.72 3.30 -15.05
C CYS A 239 -7.19 3.07 -16.47
N SER A 240 -5.91 3.38 -16.68
CA SER A 240 -5.18 3.03 -17.90
C SER A 240 -3.97 2.20 -17.54
N GLU A 241 -3.79 1.07 -18.23
CA GLU A 241 -2.56 0.29 -18.12
C GLU A 241 -1.37 1.11 -18.65
N ILE A 242 -0.29 1.09 -17.87
CA ILE A 242 1.00 1.60 -18.28
C ILE A 242 1.76 0.45 -18.91
N VAL A 243 2.15 0.61 -20.17
CA VAL A 243 3.06 -0.30 -20.87
C VAL A 243 4.46 0.31 -20.85
N GLY A 244 5.47 -0.46 -20.45
CA GLY A 244 6.85 0.04 -20.32
C GLY A 244 7.09 0.88 -19.05
N GLU A 245 8.04 1.81 -19.12
CA GLU A 245 8.36 2.70 -17.99
C GLU A 245 7.32 3.84 -17.90
N PRO A 246 6.77 4.13 -16.71
CA PRO A 246 5.95 5.32 -16.53
C PRO A 246 6.74 6.60 -16.87
N LEU A 247 6.06 7.61 -17.38
CA LEU A 247 6.68 8.92 -17.63
C LEU A 247 7.29 9.50 -16.33
N PRO A 248 8.35 10.34 -16.42
CA PRO A 248 8.96 11.03 -15.28
C PRO A 248 7.99 11.97 -14.56
N VAL A 249 8.26 12.25 -13.27
CA VAL A 249 7.41 13.09 -12.38
C VAL A 249 7.16 14.46 -12.93
#